data_AF-A0A965S0A3-F1
#
_entry.id   AF-A0A965S0A3-F1
#
_cell.length_a   1.000
_cell.length_b   1.000
_cell.length_c   1.000
_cell.angle_alpha   90.00
_cell.angle_beta   90.00
_cell.angle_gamma   90.00
#
_symmetry.space_group_name_H-M   'P 1'
#
loop_
_entity.id
_entity.type
_entity.pdbx_description
1 polymer ?
#
loop_
_entity_poly.entity_id
_entity_poly.type
_entity_poly.pdbx_seq_one_letter_code
_entity_poly.pdbx_strand_id
1 'polypeptide(L)' 'MDCARDALGFIDPNLPRNEWVRVGMAAHAAGLSFEDFDEWSSRGESYSAPQCRATWRSFKTGKGITAAS' A
#
# COMPACT_ATOMS: atom_id res chain seq x y z
N MET A 1 11.20 -4.57 -15.91
CA MET A 1 11.03 -4.01 -14.56
C MET A 1 9.62 -3.41 -14.40
N ASP A 2 8.60 -4.01 -15.02
CA ASP A 2 7.36 -3.30 -15.34
C ASP A 2 6.10 -3.99 -14.78
N CYS A 3 6.21 -5.27 -14.37
CA CYS A 3 5.04 -6.06 -13.98
C CYS A 3 4.42 -5.63 -12.64
N ALA A 4 5.23 -5.11 -11.70
CA ALA A 4 4.75 -4.84 -10.34
C ALA A 4 3.97 -3.51 -10.25
N ARG A 5 4.39 -2.48 -11.01
CA ARG A 5 3.65 -1.21 -11.13
C ARG A 5 2.38 -1.38 -11.97
N ASP A 6 2.47 -2.16 -13.04
CA ASP A 6 1.32 -2.50 -13.89
C ASP A 6 0.26 -3.30 -13.11
N ALA A 7 0.67 -4.36 -12.41
CA ALA A 7 -0.23 -5.14 -11.55
C ALA A 7 -0.90 -4.30 -10.46
N LEU A 8 -0.19 -3.31 -9.89
CA LEU A 8 -0.77 -2.37 -8.93
C LEU A 8 -1.89 -1.54 -9.59
N GLY A 9 -1.69 -1.10 -10.83
CA GLY A 9 -2.68 -0.35 -11.60
C GLY A 9 -3.95 -1.14 -11.97
N PHE A 10 -3.87 -2.47 -12.03
CA PHE A 10 -5.04 -3.33 -12.25
C PHE A 10 -5.89 -3.56 -10.99
N ILE A 11 -5.35 -3.28 -9.80
CA ILE A 11 -6.05 -3.47 -8.55
C ILE A 11 -6.80 -2.19 -8.20
N ASP A 12 -8.09 -2.31 -7.92
CA ASP A 12 -8.90 -1.18 -7.45
C ASP A 12 -8.36 -0.69 -6.09
N PRO A 13 -8.18 0.61 -5.84
CA PRO A 13 -7.72 1.13 -4.55
C PRO A 13 -8.84 1.16 -3.49
N ASN A 14 -10.11 1.01 -3.88
CA ASN A 14 -11.27 1.00 -2.99
C ASN A 14 -11.48 -0.37 -2.32
N LEU A 15 -10.40 -0.92 -1.77
CA LEU A 15 -10.40 -2.21 -1.09
C LEU A 15 -10.64 -2.01 0.41
N PRO A 16 -11.17 -3.02 1.12
CA PRO A 16 -11.10 -3.04 2.57
C PRO A 16 -9.64 -2.93 3.04
N ARG A 17 -9.42 -2.26 4.16
CA ARG A 17 -8.08 -1.94 4.69
C ARG A 17 -7.13 -3.14 4.71
N ASN A 18 -7.61 -4.34 5.07
CA ASN A 18 -6.78 -5.54 5.11
C ASN A 18 -6.18 -5.89 3.74
N GLU A 19 -7.00 -5.88 2.68
CA GLU A 19 -6.58 -6.17 1.31
C GLU A 19 -5.65 -5.06 0.79
N TRP A 20 -5.99 -3.79 1.03
CA TRP A 20 -5.14 -2.65 0.67
C TRP A 20 -3.74 -2.75 1.33
N VAL A 21 -3.67 -3.13 2.61
CA VAL A 21 -2.39 -3.38 3.31
C VAL A 21 -1.61 -4.54 2.67
N ARG A 22 -2.28 -5.64 2.27
CA ARG A 22 -1.62 -6.77 1.59
C ARG A 22 -1.02 -6.36 0.24
N VAL A 23 -1.75 -5.57 -0.54
CA VAL A 23 -1.26 -5.02 -1.81
C VAL A 23 -0.04 -4.13 -1.58
N GLY A 24 -0.08 -3.27 -0.55
CA GLY A 24 1.07 -2.45 -0.15
C GLY A 24 2.28 -3.26 0.29
N MET A 25 2.08 -4.35 1.05
CA MET A 25 3.16 -5.27 1.42
C MET A 25 3.74 -6.00 0.21
N ALA A 26 2.90 -6.44 -0.74
CA ALA A 26 3.36 -7.06 -1.98
C ALA A 26 4.16 -6.07 -2.84
N ALA A 27 3.70 -4.82 -2.95
CA ALA A 27 4.42 -3.74 -3.62
C ALA A 27 5.78 -3.45 -2.97
N HIS A 28 5.81 -3.33 -1.65
CA HIS A 28 7.04 -3.13 -0.89
C HIS A 28 8.02 -4.32 -1.03
N ALA A 29 7.51 -5.56 -1.03
CA ALA A 29 8.31 -6.76 -1.24
C ALA A 29 8.85 -6.88 -2.68
N ALA A 30 8.10 -6.37 -3.66
CA ALA A 30 8.51 -6.27 -5.06
C ALA A 30 9.50 -5.11 -5.33
N GLY A 31 9.79 -4.29 -4.31
CA GLY A 31 10.75 -3.18 -4.40
C GLY A 31 10.18 -1.88 -4.99
N LEU A 32 8.85 -1.70 -5.00
CA LEU A 32 8.24 -0.43 -5.36
C LEU A 32 8.52 0.65 -4.30
N SER A 33 8.48 1.90 -4.75
CA SER A 33 8.63 3.06 -3.90
C SER A 33 7.31 3.44 -3.23
N PHE A 34 7.40 4.19 -2.13
CA PHE A 34 6.22 4.77 -1.47
C PHE A 34 5.38 5.61 -2.45
N GLU A 35 6.02 6.35 -3.35
CA GLU A 35 5.35 7.20 -4.34
C GLU A 35 4.41 6.40 -5.25
N ASP A 36 4.81 5.18 -5.66
CA ASP A 36 3.97 4.31 -6.49
C ASP A 36 2.72 3.86 -5.74
N PHE A 37 2.90 3.49 -4.47
CA PHE A 37 1.82 3.08 -3.58
C PHE A 37 0.92 4.26 -3.19
N ASP A 38 1.48 5.46 -3.02
CA ASP A 38 0.76 6.68 -2.70
C ASP A 38 -0.09 7.15 -3.88
N GLU A 39 0.48 7.16 -5.09
CA GLU A 39 -0.24 7.48 -6.32
C GLU A 39 -1.41 6.52 -6.52
N TRP A 40 -1.18 5.21 -6.37
CA TRP A 40 -2.24 4.20 -6.46
C TRP A 40 -3.30 4.38 -5.37
N SER A 41 -2.88 4.57 -4.12
CA SER A 41 -3.81 4.76 -3.00
C SER A 41 -4.62 6.04 -3.14
N SER A 42 -4.06 7.10 -3.73
CA SER A 42 -4.74 8.39 -3.94
C SER A 42 -5.96 8.30 -4.87
N ARG A 43 -6.04 7.24 -5.68
CA ARG A 43 -7.17 6.96 -6.56
C ARG A 43 -8.39 6.41 -5.82
N GLY A 44 -8.25 5.99 -4.55
CA GLY A 44 -9.35 5.50 -3.71
C GLY A 44 -10.10 6.63 -3.01
N GLU A 45 -11.43 6.56 -2.95
CA GLU A 45 -12.26 7.57 -2.30
C GLU A 45 -12.01 7.71 -0.78
N SER A 46 -11.55 6.63 -0.14
CA SER A 46 -11.20 6.62 1.30
C SER A 46 -9.73 6.91 1.58
N TYR A 47 -9.01 7.50 0.61
CA TYR A 47 -7.59 7.78 0.75
C TYR A 47 -7.30 8.81 1.85
N SER A 48 -6.21 8.56 2.58
CA SER A 48 -5.68 9.50 3.56
C SER A 48 -4.16 9.46 3.54
N ALA A 49 -3.53 10.51 3.00
CA ALA A 49 -2.08 10.67 2.96
C ALA A 49 -1.35 10.35 4.29
N PRO A 50 -1.79 10.84 5.47
CA PRO A 50 -1.13 10.51 6.74
C PRO A 50 -1.24 9.02 7.09
N GLN A 51 -2.39 8.39 6.80
CA GLN A 51 -2.64 6.97 7.05
C GLN A 51 -1.87 6.07 6.08
N CYS A 52 -1.76 6.51 4.81
CA CYS A 52 -0.98 5.87 3.76
C CYS A 52 0.50 5.77 4.18
N ARG A 53 1.09 6.92 4.52
CA ARG A 53 2.49 7.01 4.98
C ARG A 53 2.75 6.22 6.26
N ALA A 54 1.82 6.26 7.22
CA ALA A 54 1.95 5.48 8.46
C ALA A 54 1.98 3.98 8.16
N THR A 55 1.08 3.51 7.29
CA THR A 55 1.02 2.09 6.91
C THR A 55 2.28 1.66 6.15
N TRP A 56 2.72 2.45 5.18
CA TRP A 56 3.95 2.16 4.42
C TRP A 56 5.16 2.00 5.32
N ARG A 57 5.30 2.87 6.33
CA ARG A 57 6.37 2.75 7.34
C ARG A 57 6.26 1.50 8.22
N SER A 58 5.06 0.96 8.40
CA SER A 58 4.81 -0.27 9.14
C SER A 58 5.13 -1.54 8.35
N PHE A 59 5.36 -1.47 7.03
CA PHE A 59 5.75 -2.63 6.22
C PHE A 59 7.17 -3.16 6.49
N LYS A 60 7.86 -2.66 7.53
CA LYS A 60 9.16 -3.19 7.95
C LYS A 60 9.06 -4.68 8.30
N THR A 61 9.90 -5.48 7.63
CA THR A 61 10.22 -6.87 7.99
C THR A 61 10.62 -6.94 9.47
N GLY A 62 9.70 -7.36 10.35
CA GLY A 62 10.04 -7.81 11.71
C GLY A 62 9.31 -7.18 12.91
N LYS A 63 8.36 -6.25 12.76
CA LYS A 63 7.55 -5.82 13.91
C LYS A 63 6.11 -5.55 13.48
N GLY A 64 5.21 -6.42 13.93
CA GLY A 64 3.81 -6.47 13.52
C GLY A 64 3.12 -5.11 13.54
N ILE A 65 2.25 -4.91 12.54
CA ILE A 65 1.39 -3.76 12.39
C ILE A 65 0.42 -3.77 13.58
N THR A 66 0.71 -3.02 14.64
CA THR A 66 -0.26 -2.77 15.70
C THR A 66 -1.25 -1.77 15.14
N ALA A 67 -2.32 -2.28 14.52
CA ALA A 67 -3.53 -1.51 14.35
C ALA A 67 -4.05 -1.19 15.77
N ALA A 68 -3.74 0.00 16.27
CA ALA A 68 -4.34 0.51 17.49
C ALA A 68 -5.85 0.59 17.26
N SER A 69 -6.57 -0.18 18.07
CA SER A 69 -8.04 -0.14 18.21
C SER A 69 -8.50 1.16 18.86
#